data_AF-A0A7S1RYJ9-F1
#
_entry.id   AF-A0A7S1RYJ9-F1
#
_cell.length_a   1.000
_cell.length_b   1.000
_cell.length_c   1.000
_cell.angle_alpha   90.00
_cell.angle_beta   90.00
_cell.angle_gamma   90.00
#
_symmetry.space_group_name_H-M   'P 1'
#
loop_
_entity.id
_entity.type
_entity.pdbx_description
1 polymer ?
#
loop_
_entity_poly.entity_id
_entity_poly.type
_entity_poly.pdbx_seq_one_letter_code
_entity_poly.pdbx_strand_id
1 'polypeptide(L)'
;MGAMAIMSKASNEEDSTSKGQGALGAQVVLSRAQSGIVEARSWADRLCPAEWQKLRSLWRVLAPYWLDPAVRRDALGHAFTVAFLTLGNTVATMSGVIINSIFLKAIAEKDRQGFYRSLLLHLVNLSWGVPCYAFQQYFQARLAVKWRKWMTSKFFDRYFHRRRYYEIQAEGTLDNPDQRINDDIRNCTAVALGAWQMVLGATLDFTAFSAILLSMSKPMFFTLVGLSAAGTQMSLWIGRRLITLNFLQEQYEANFRFALVRLRENAESIAFYRGEEGERGLLLRRFHDVLKNTEVTQVISRNLTFFAHSYGHLTHFIPYLVAAPHYFGGAIDFALVNQCAEVFSRINGNAALVIVQLEKLAELCTTAERLDEFLKVLDAPMEFGGVRRAGAEKPVLLGVEGLCVRTPDERVLFGG
;
A
#
# COMPACT_ATOMS: atom_id res chain seq x y z
N MET A 1 -9.63 76.02 5.67
CA MET A 1 -10.51 74.86 5.94
C MET A 1 -10.74 74.01 4.67
N GLY A 2 -9.69 73.65 3.92
CA GLY A 2 -9.84 72.93 2.64
C GLY A 2 -9.05 71.62 2.50
N ALA A 3 -8.01 71.40 3.33
CA ALA A 3 -7.15 70.21 3.19
C ALA A 3 -7.56 69.02 4.10
N MET A 4 -8.32 69.26 5.18
CA MET A 4 -8.66 68.23 6.17
C MET A 4 -9.93 67.42 5.81
N ALA A 5 -10.74 67.91 4.86
CA ALA A 5 -11.97 67.23 4.43
C ALA A 5 -11.73 66.18 3.31
N ILE A 6 -10.60 66.27 2.58
CA ILE A 6 -10.29 65.36 1.47
C ILE A 6 -9.64 64.06 1.98
N MET A 7 -8.82 64.12 3.05
CA MET A 7 -8.22 62.91 3.65
C MET A 7 -9.22 62.04 4.42
N SER A 8 -10.28 62.64 5.00
CA SER A 8 -11.32 61.87 5.69
C SER A 8 -12.21 61.07 4.73
N LYS A 9 -12.43 61.60 3.51
CA LYS A 9 -13.25 60.93 2.50
C LYS A 9 -12.51 59.78 1.79
N ALA A 10 -11.20 59.93 1.56
CA ALA A 10 -10.36 58.86 0.98
C ALA A 10 -10.17 57.65 1.93
N SER A 11 -10.06 57.91 3.25
CA SER A 11 -9.95 56.86 4.27
C SER A 11 -11.20 55.97 4.38
N ASN A 12 -12.39 56.56 4.21
CA ASN A 12 -13.66 55.81 4.30
C ASN A 12 -13.99 54.99 3.02
N GLU A 13 -13.48 55.38 1.84
CA GLU A 13 -13.68 54.61 0.60
C GLU A 13 -12.76 53.38 0.51
N GLU A 14 -11.52 53.45 1.02
CA GLU A 14 -10.61 52.29 1.09
C GLU A 14 -11.07 51.22 2.10
N ASP A 15 -11.68 51.60 3.22
CA ASP A 15 -12.14 50.63 4.23
C ASP A 15 -13.41 49.86 3.79
N SER A 16 -14.25 50.47 2.93
CA SER A 16 -15.45 49.81 2.39
C SER A 16 -15.15 48.80 1.27
N THR A 17 -14.15 49.08 0.43
CA THR A 17 -13.72 48.20 -0.67
C THR A 17 -12.87 47.02 -0.17
N SER A 18 -12.05 47.24 0.86
CA SER A 18 -11.29 46.20 1.58
C SER A 18 -12.20 45.18 2.28
N LYS A 19 -13.24 45.66 3.01
CA LYS A 19 -14.21 44.78 3.69
C LYS A 19 -15.09 43.97 2.71
N GLY A 20 -15.43 44.53 1.55
CA GLY A 20 -16.21 43.84 0.51
C GLY A 20 -15.44 42.70 -0.18
N GLN A 21 -14.14 42.88 -0.44
CA GLN A 21 -13.30 41.85 -1.06
C GLN A 21 -12.94 40.71 -0.09
N GLY A 22 -12.78 41.01 1.20
CA GLY A 22 -12.57 39.98 2.24
C GLY A 22 -13.78 39.05 2.43
N ALA A 23 -15.01 39.58 2.34
CA ALA A 23 -16.24 38.80 2.48
C ALA A 23 -16.50 37.87 1.28
N LEU A 24 -16.22 38.33 0.05
CA LEU A 24 -16.28 37.52 -1.17
C LEU A 24 -15.21 36.42 -1.19
N GLY A 25 -13.99 36.72 -0.73
CA GLY A 25 -12.93 35.74 -0.54
C GLY A 25 -13.29 34.64 0.47
N ALA A 26 -13.89 35.03 1.61
CA ALA A 26 -14.35 34.09 2.62
C ALA A 26 -15.50 33.19 2.13
N GLN A 27 -16.45 33.72 1.35
CA GLN A 27 -17.53 32.92 0.76
C GLN A 27 -17.04 31.94 -0.32
N VAL A 28 -16.04 32.31 -1.14
CA VAL A 28 -15.43 31.41 -2.14
C VAL A 28 -14.57 30.33 -1.47
N VAL A 29 -13.90 30.64 -0.36
CA VAL A 29 -13.16 29.65 0.43
C VAL A 29 -14.10 28.71 1.17
N LEU A 30 -15.21 29.22 1.73
CA LEU A 30 -16.24 28.39 2.38
C LEU A 30 -16.99 27.50 1.38
N SER A 31 -17.28 27.98 0.17
CA SER A 31 -17.92 27.16 -0.87
C SER A 31 -16.99 26.07 -1.42
N ARG A 32 -15.68 26.36 -1.57
CA ARG A 32 -14.65 25.36 -1.92
C ARG A 32 -14.36 24.37 -0.79
N ALA A 33 -14.46 24.79 0.48
CA ALA A 33 -14.36 23.91 1.63
C ALA A 33 -15.58 22.98 1.72
N GLN A 34 -16.79 23.49 1.45
CA GLN A 34 -18.00 22.68 1.38
C GLN A 34 -18.00 21.71 0.20
N SER A 35 -17.53 22.11 -0.99
CA SER A 35 -17.38 21.21 -2.13
C SER A 35 -16.32 20.12 -1.89
N GLY A 36 -15.22 20.45 -1.20
CA GLY A 36 -14.18 19.48 -0.81
C GLY A 36 -14.61 18.49 0.28
N ILE A 37 -15.56 18.87 1.14
CA ILE A 37 -16.21 18.00 2.13
C ILE A 37 -17.25 17.09 1.45
N VAL A 38 -18.00 17.58 0.46
CA VAL A 38 -18.93 16.76 -0.34
C VAL A 38 -18.17 15.74 -1.20
N GLU A 39 -17.02 16.12 -1.78
CA GLU A 39 -16.14 15.19 -2.49
C GLU A 39 -15.44 14.20 -1.56
N ALA A 40 -15.06 14.59 -0.33
CA ALA A 40 -14.54 13.65 0.67
C ALA A 40 -15.59 12.63 1.14
N ARG A 41 -16.85 13.08 1.29
CA ARG A 41 -17.99 12.20 1.61
C ARG A 41 -18.28 11.22 0.46
N SER A 42 -18.16 11.68 -0.79
CA SER A 42 -18.24 10.82 -1.97
C SER A 42 -17.07 9.82 -2.11
N TRP A 43 -15.95 10.06 -1.43
CA TRP A 43 -14.83 9.12 -1.34
C TRP A 43 -15.14 8.04 -0.30
N ALA A 44 -15.63 8.41 0.88
CA ALA A 44 -16.08 7.47 1.92
C ALA A 44 -17.24 6.58 1.45
N ASP A 45 -18.19 7.11 0.67
CA ASP A 45 -19.34 6.34 0.17
C ASP A 45 -19.00 5.40 -1.01
N ARG A 46 -17.90 5.66 -1.75
CA ARG A 46 -17.42 4.79 -2.85
C ARG A 46 -16.52 3.65 -2.40
N LEU A 47 -15.94 3.75 -1.22
CA LEU A 47 -15.05 2.73 -0.65
C LEU A 47 -15.86 1.53 -0.11
N CYS A 48 -17.09 1.74 0.36
CA CYS A 48 -17.79 0.73 1.16
C CYS A 48 -18.11 -0.60 0.41
N PRO A 49 -18.76 -0.67 -0.78
CA PRO A 49 -19.11 -1.97 -1.38
C PRO A 49 -17.96 -2.69 -2.09
N ALA A 50 -17.06 -1.95 -2.75
CA ALA A 50 -15.97 -2.50 -3.56
C ALA A 50 -14.84 -3.05 -2.68
N GLU A 51 -14.52 -2.40 -1.57
CA GLU A 51 -13.46 -2.85 -0.65
C GLU A 51 -13.82 -4.14 0.09
N TRP A 52 -15.10 -4.31 0.49
CA TRP A 52 -15.56 -5.56 1.08
C TRP A 52 -15.44 -6.73 0.11
N GLN A 53 -15.61 -6.51 -1.19
CA GLN A 53 -15.36 -7.56 -2.20
C GLN A 53 -13.87 -7.92 -2.26
N LYS A 54 -12.95 -6.93 -2.23
CA LYS A 54 -11.51 -7.19 -2.21
C LYS A 54 -11.09 -7.99 -0.98
N LEU A 55 -11.58 -7.61 0.19
CA LEU A 55 -11.33 -8.31 1.45
C LEU A 55 -11.89 -9.74 1.44
N ARG A 56 -13.06 -9.96 0.82
CA ARG A 56 -13.61 -11.30 0.62
C ARG A 56 -12.77 -12.15 -0.32
N SER A 57 -12.29 -11.60 -1.43
CA SER A 57 -11.38 -12.29 -2.37
C SER A 57 -10.07 -12.67 -1.68
N LEU A 58 -9.47 -11.73 -0.95
CA LEU A 58 -8.29 -11.97 -0.11
C LEU A 58 -8.53 -13.11 0.88
N TRP A 59 -9.63 -13.07 1.62
CA TRP A 59 -9.96 -14.11 2.58
C TRP A 59 -10.17 -15.47 1.91
N ARG A 60 -10.90 -15.53 0.78
CA ARG A 60 -11.16 -16.79 0.06
C ARG A 60 -9.87 -17.43 -0.47
N VAL A 61 -8.91 -16.62 -0.91
CA VAL A 61 -7.62 -17.11 -1.44
C VAL A 61 -6.65 -17.48 -0.33
N LEU A 62 -6.54 -16.66 0.72
CA LEU A 62 -5.50 -16.80 1.74
C LEU A 62 -5.90 -17.72 2.92
N ALA A 63 -7.15 -17.65 3.39
CA ALA A 63 -7.59 -18.41 4.56
C ALA A 63 -7.47 -19.94 4.44
N PRO A 64 -7.71 -20.58 3.28
CA PRO A 64 -7.68 -22.03 3.15
C PRO A 64 -6.39 -22.70 3.64
N TYR A 65 -5.22 -22.09 3.45
CA TYR A 65 -3.95 -22.64 3.94
C TYR A 65 -3.89 -22.76 5.46
N TRP A 66 -4.48 -21.78 6.16
CA TRP A 66 -4.51 -21.74 7.62
C TRP A 66 -5.61 -22.62 8.22
N LEU A 67 -6.59 -23.01 7.42
CA LEU A 67 -7.72 -23.83 7.84
C LEU A 67 -7.55 -25.31 7.50
N ASP A 68 -6.72 -25.66 6.51
CA ASP A 68 -6.48 -27.03 6.07
C ASP A 68 -5.89 -27.89 7.23
N PRO A 69 -6.63 -28.90 7.72
CA PRO A 69 -6.19 -29.74 8.84
C PRO A 69 -4.84 -30.43 8.62
N ALA A 70 -4.47 -30.70 7.37
CA ALA A 70 -3.22 -31.40 7.03
C ALA A 70 -1.98 -30.53 7.28
N VAL A 71 -2.08 -29.21 7.11
CA VAL A 71 -0.93 -28.28 7.21
C VAL A 71 -1.06 -27.23 8.31
N ARG A 72 -2.28 -27.00 8.85
CA ARG A 72 -2.55 -25.93 9.82
C ARG A 72 -1.60 -25.92 11.02
N ARG A 73 -1.28 -27.08 11.60
CA ARG A 73 -0.39 -27.15 12.77
C ARG A 73 1.04 -26.68 12.42
N ASP A 74 1.56 -27.11 11.29
CA ASP A 74 2.89 -26.70 10.81
C ASP A 74 2.91 -25.21 10.42
N ALA A 75 1.86 -24.74 9.75
CA ALA A 75 1.68 -23.34 9.36
C ALA A 75 1.64 -22.40 10.58
N LEU A 76 0.79 -22.73 11.57
CA LEU A 76 0.68 -21.96 12.81
C LEU A 76 1.96 -22.03 13.64
N GLY A 77 2.65 -23.17 13.66
CA GLY A 77 3.96 -23.30 14.32
C GLY A 77 4.99 -22.35 13.71
N HIS A 78 5.10 -22.29 12.38
CA HIS A 78 6.02 -21.38 11.70
C HIS A 78 5.63 -19.91 11.92
N ALA A 79 4.34 -19.59 11.83
CA ALA A 79 3.85 -18.23 12.09
C ALA A 79 4.15 -17.78 13.53
N PHE A 80 3.97 -18.68 14.51
CA PHE A 80 4.34 -18.43 15.90
C PHE A 80 5.85 -18.21 16.05
N THR A 81 6.69 -19.02 15.42
CA THR A 81 8.15 -18.82 15.42
C THR A 81 8.53 -17.45 14.85
N VAL A 82 7.94 -17.04 13.71
CA VAL A 82 8.21 -15.71 13.14
C VAL A 82 7.72 -14.61 14.09
N ALA A 83 6.54 -14.75 14.69
CA ALA A 83 6.03 -13.77 15.64
C ALA A 83 6.90 -13.66 16.90
N PHE A 84 7.37 -14.78 17.43
CA PHE A 84 8.29 -14.83 18.57
C PHE A 84 9.63 -14.17 18.24
N LEU A 85 10.20 -14.43 17.06
CA LEU A 85 11.44 -13.78 16.63
C LEU A 85 11.24 -12.29 16.35
N THR A 86 10.06 -11.89 15.87
CA THR A 86 9.68 -10.47 15.72
C THR A 86 9.66 -9.77 17.08
N LEU A 87 9.04 -10.38 18.09
CA LEU A 87 9.10 -9.88 19.47
C LEU A 87 10.53 -9.83 19.99
N GLY A 88 11.35 -10.84 19.69
CA GLY A 88 12.77 -10.85 19.98
C GLY A 88 13.49 -9.62 19.41
N ASN A 89 13.24 -9.30 18.14
CA ASN A 89 13.81 -8.11 17.50
C ASN A 89 13.33 -6.81 18.14
N THR A 90 12.05 -6.69 18.50
CA THR A 90 11.54 -5.53 19.26
C THR A 90 12.27 -5.39 20.59
N VAL A 91 12.46 -6.48 21.34
CA VAL A 91 13.19 -6.46 22.62
C VAL A 91 14.66 -6.09 22.41
N ALA A 92 15.35 -6.66 21.41
CA ALA A 92 16.75 -6.34 21.10
C ALA A 92 16.93 -4.86 20.70
N THR A 93 15.94 -4.33 20.00
CA THR A 93 15.89 -2.94 19.55
C THR A 93 15.65 -2.03 20.76
N MET A 94 14.71 -2.38 21.64
CA MET A 94 14.43 -1.69 22.89
C MET A 94 15.62 -1.67 23.86
N SER A 95 16.23 -2.83 24.13
CA SER A 95 17.42 -2.93 24.96
C SER A 95 18.56 -2.11 24.38
N GLY A 96 18.74 -2.09 23.05
CA GLY A 96 19.73 -1.25 22.37
C GLY A 96 19.62 0.24 22.75
N VAL A 97 18.40 0.80 22.77
CA VAL A 97 18.17 2.20 23.18
C VAL A 97 18.55 2.44 24.63
N ILE A 98 18.16 1.52 25.52
CA ILE A 98 18.45 1.65 26.95
C ILE A 98 19.96 1.52 27.21
N ILE A 99 20.61 0.55 26.57
CA ILE A 99 22.07 0.36 26.68
C ILE A 99 22.81 1.57 26.11
N ASN A 100 22.33 2.16 25.01
CA ASN A 100 22.91 3.39 24.47
C ASN A 100 22.79 4.57 25.45
N SER A 101 21.65 4.71 26.14
CA SER A 101 21.47 5.70 27.21
C SER A 101 22.52 5.51 28.34
N ILE A 102 22.69 4.27 28.82
CA ILE A 102 23.71 3.94 29.86
C ILE A 102 25.13 4.25 29.35
N PHE A 103 25.42 3.95 28.09
CA PHE A 103 26.70 4.22 27.45
C PHE A 103 26.99 5.73 27.39
N LEU A 104 26.03 6.53 26.92
CA LEU A 104 26.17 7.99 26.85
C LEU A 104 26.32 8.62 28.24
N LYS A 105 25.63 8.09 29.24
CA LYS A 105 25.77 8.53 30.64
C LYS A 105 27.18 8.29 31.15
N ALA A 106 27.73 7.09 30.95
CA ALA A 106 29.08 6.76 31.37
C ALA A 106 30.14 7.65 30.70
N ILE A 107 29.95 8.01 29.42
CA ILE A 107 30.82 8.97 28.72
C ILE A 107 30.73 10.36 29.35
N ALA A 108 29.50 10.87 29.57
CA ALA A 108 29.27 12.19 30.13
C ALA A 108 29.89 12.34 31.53
N GLU A 109 29.80 11.29 32.35
CA GLU A 109 30.34 11.25 33.71
C GLU A 109 31.82 10.83 33.78
N LYS A 110 32.45 10.50 32.64
CA LYS A 110 33.80 9.94 32.55
C LYS A 110 33.97 8.65 33.38
N ASP A 111 32.90 7.88 33.55
CA ASP A 111 32.91 6.59 34.24
C ASP A 111 33.50 5.50 33.32
N ARG A 112 34.78 5.22 33.52
CA ARG A 112 35.50 4.18 32.79
C ARG A 112 34.90 2.79 32.98
N GLN A 113 34.41 2.47 34.18
CA GLN A 113 33.85 1.14 34.46
C GLN A 113 32.49 0.97 33.78
N GLY A 114 31.62 1.98 33.89
CA GLY A 114 30.33 2.04 33.18
C GLY A 114 30.47 1.97 31.67
N PHE A 115 31.52 2.59 31.11
CA PHE A 115 31.82 2.52 29.67
C PHE A 115 32.08 1.07 29.21
N TYR A 116 33.01 0.35 29.83
CA TYR A 116 33.29 -1.03 29.42
C TYR A 116 32.12 -1.98 29.73
N ARG A 117 31.38 -1.73 30.81
CA ARG A 117 30.16 -2.50 31.11
C ARG A 117 29.09 -2.32 30.04
N SER A 118 28.84 -1.09 29.59
CA SER A 118 27.86 -0.80 28.52
C SER A 118 28.31 -1.32 27.16
N LEU A 119 29.62 -1.35 26.88
CA LEU A 119 30.16 -2.02 25.68
C LEU A 119 29.91 -3.53 25.72
N LEU A 120 30.14 -4.18 26.86
CA LEU A 120 29.82 -5.61 27.03
C LEU A 120 28.32 -5.87 26.85
N LEU A 121 27.46 -5.01 27.39
CA LEU A 121 26.01 -5.11 27.19
C LEU A 121 25.61 -4.96 25.71
N HIS A 122 26.27 -4.09 24.94
CA HIS A 122 26.07 -4.02 23.49
C HIS A 122 26.46 -5.33 22.79
N LEU A 123 27.60 -5.94 23.16
CA LEU A 123 28.02 -7.22 22.60
C LEU A 123 27.03 -8.34 22.94
N VAL A 124 26.53 -8.39 24.18
CA VAL A 124 25.50 -9.34 24.59
C VAL A 124 24.21 -9.11 23.80
N ASN A 125 23.78 -7.86 23.63
CA ASN A 125 22.58 -7.53 22.86
C ASN A 125 22.73 -7.94 21.38
N LEU A 126 23.89 -7.69 20.78
CA LEU A 126 24.19 -8.08 19.41
C LEU A 126 24.20 -9.60 19.25
N SER A 127 24.76 -10.32 20.22
CA SER A 127 24.91 -11.78 20.20
C SER A 127 23.58 -12.53 20.10
N TRP A 128 22.47 -11.94 20.53
CA TRP A 128 21.14 -12.54 20.40
C TRP A 128 20.25 -11.81 19.37
N GLY A 129 20.35 -10.48 19.26
CA GLY A 129 19.53 -9.69 18.33
C GLY A 129 19.80 -10.01 16.87
N VAL A 130 21.08 -10.18 16.48
CA VAL A 130 21.44 -10.54 15.10
C VAL A 130 20.89 -11.92 14.70
N PRO A 131 21.06 -12.98 15.52
CA PRO A 131 20.38 -14.25 15.27
C PRO A 131 18.86 -14.12 15.18
N CYS A 132 18.20 -13.38 16.09
CA CYS A 132 16.75 -13.20 16.02
C CYS A 132 16.31 -12.59 14.69
N TYR A 133 17.02 -11.57 14.19
CA TYR A 133 16.76 -10.97 12.89
C TYR A 133 16.97 -11.95 11.74
N ALA A 134 18.12 -12.61 11.69
CA ALA A 134 18.45 -13.55 10.62
C ALA A 134 17.47 -14.74 10.56
N PHE A 135 17.16 -15.33 11.72
CA PHE A 135 16.20 -16.43 11.79
C PHE A 135 14.77 -15.99 11.49
N GLN A 136 14.36 -14.78 11.87
CA GLN A 136 13.03 -14.25 11.51
C GLN A 136 12.85 -14.27 9.99
N GLN A 137 13.82 -13.69 9.26
CA GLN A 137 13.81 -13.64 7.79
C GLN A 137 13.82 -15.04 7.17
N TYR A 138 14.65 -15.94 7.72
CA TYR A 138 14.71 -17.32 7.26
C TYR A 138 13.37 -18.06 7.44
N PHE A 139 12.77 -18.02 8.63
CA PHE A 139 11.50 -18.70 8.90
C PHE A 139 10.33 -18.08 8.12
N GLN A 140 10.33 -16.76 7.92
CA GLN A 140 9.36 -16.09 7.06
C GLN A 140 9.46 -16.58 5.61
N ALA A 141 10.67 -16.62 5.04
CA ALA A 141 10.88 -17.11 3.68
C ALA A 141 10.50 -18.60 3.53
N ARG A 142 10.81 -19.42 4.54
CA ARG A 142 10.41 -20.84 4.57
C ARG A 142 8.90 -21.01 4.61
N LEU A 143 8.21 -20.20 5.41
CA LEU A 143 6.75 -20.20 5.45
C LEU A 143 6.14 -19.78 4.10
N ALA A 144 6.71 -18.77 3.45
CA ALA A 144 6.29 -18.35 2.11
C ALA A 144 6.42 -19.47 1.07
N VAL A 145 7.54 -20.20 1.07
CA VAL A 145 7.75 -21.35 0.17
C VAL A 145 6.76 -22.48 0.45
N LYS A 146 6.53 -22.83 1.72
CA LYS A 146 5.56 -23.87 2.10
C LYS A 146 4.14 -23.50 1.68
N TRP A 147 3.76 -22.24 1.91
CA TRP A 147 2.45 -21.74 1.51
C TRP A 147 2.29 -21.74 -0.01
N ARG A 148 3.29 -21.24 -0.75
CA ARG A 148 3.30 -21.29 -2.22
C ARG A 148 3.16 -22.72 -2.73
N LYS A 149 3.93 -23.66 -2.19
CA LYS A 149 3.86 -25.08 -2.56
C LYS A 149 2.44 -25.64 -2.36
N TRP A 150 1.83 -25.35 -1.21
CA TRP A 150 0.46 -25.81 -0.92
C TRP A 150 -0.55 -25.19 -1.90
N MET A 151 -0.49 -23.87 -2.12
CA MET A 151 -1.41 -23.18 -3.04
C MET A 151 -1.26 -23.71 -4.46
N THR A 152 -0.04 -23.77 -5.01
CA THR A 152 0.20 -24.28 -6.35
C THR A 152 -0.32 -25.71 -6.52
N SER A 153 -0.14 -26.58 -5.51
CA SER A 153 -0.72 -27.93 -5.54
C SER A 153 -2.25 -27.90 -5.62
N LYS A 154 -2.92 -27.08 -4.80
CA LYS A 154 -4.38 -26.96 -4.80
C LYS A 154 -4.95 -26.35 -6.09
N PHE A 155 -4.21 -25.46 -6.73
CA PHE A 155 -4.57 -24.93 -8.04
C PHE A 155 -4.37 -25.99 -9.12
N PHE A 156 -3.26 -26.75 -9.10
CA PHE A 156 -3.05 -27.86 -10.03
C PHE A 156 -4.10 -28.96 -9.90
N ASP A 157 -4.47 -29.35 -8.67
CA ASP A 157 -5.52 -30.35 -8.45
C ASP A 157 -6.81 -29.96 -9.19
N ARG A 158 -7.22 -28.69 -9.11
CA ARG A 158 -8.40 -28.16 -9.82
C ARG A 158 -8.19 -27.98 -11.32
N TYR A 159 -7.03 -27.47 -11.72
CA TYR A 159 -6.70 -27.17 -13.11
C TYR A 159 -6.65 -28.43 -13.98
N PHE A 160 -6.15 -29.54 -13.44
CA PHE A 160 -6.11 -30.82 -14.14
C PHE A 160 -7.37 -31.67 -13.92
N HIS A 161 -8.16 -31.39 -12.88
CA HIS A 161 -9.41 -32.11 -12.64
C HIS A 161 -10.36 -31.92 -13.83
N ARG A 162 -10.88 -33.05 -14.34
CA ARG A 162 -11.83 -33.10 -15.47
C ARG A 162 -11.37 -32.35 -16.73
N ARG A 163 -10.05 -32.23 -16.96
CA ARG A 163 -9.47 -31.52 -18.12
C ARG A 163 -9.83 -30.04 -18.18
N ARG A 164 -10.06 -29.38 -17.04
CA ARG A 164 -10.36 -27.94 -16.96
C ARG A 164 -9.38 -27.06 -17.73
N TYR A 165 -8.09 -27.41 -17.73
CA TYR A 165 -7.07 -26.70 -18.52
C TYR A 165 -7.40 -26.59 -20.01
N TYR A 166 -8.03 -27.60 -20.61
CA TYR A 166 -8.40 -27.63 -22.02
C TYR A 166 -9.62 -26.74 -22.29
N GLU A 167 -10.65 -26.83 -21.44
CA GLU A 167 -11.88 -26.06 -21.57
C GLU A 167 -11.61 -24.57 -21.46
N ILE A 168 -10.82 -24.16 -20.48
CA ILE A 168 -10.42 -22.76 -20.29
C ILE A 168 -9.74 -22.20 -21.56
N GLN A 169 -8.90 -23.02 -22.21
CA GLN A 169 -8.22 -22.62 -23.43
C GLN A 169 -9.16 -22.62 -24.65
N ALA A 170 -10.08 -23.57 -24.73
CA ALA A 170 -11.03 -23.69 -25.84
C ALA A 170 -12.10 -22.58 -25.82
N GLU A 171 -12.59 -22.22 -24.63
CA GLU A 171 -13.62 -21.20 -24.45
C GLU A 171 -13.05 -19.78 -24.31
N GLY A 172 -11.73 -19.65 -24.08
CA GLY A 172 -11.09 -18.36 -23.88
C GLY A 172 -11.58 -17.63 -22.62
N THR A 173 -12.09 -18.36 -21.62
CA THR A 173 -12.71 -17.78 -20.42
C THR A 173 -11.72 -17.12 -19.47
N LEU A 174 -10.42 -17.40 -19.62
CA LEU A 174 -9.39 -16.91 -18.72
C LEU A 174 -8.06 -16.69 -19.45
N ASP A 175 -7.58 -15.45 -19.41
CA ASP A 175 -6.27 -15.10 -19.96
C ASP A 175 -5.12 -15.46 -19.00
N ASN A 176 -4.01 -15.93 -19.59
CA ASN A 176 -2.70 -16.19 -18.97
C ASN A 176 -2.75 -17.03 -17.66
N PRO A 177 -3.31 -18.25 -17.70
CA PRO A 177 -3.38 -19.13 -16.52
C PRO A 177 -1.99 -19.47 -15.94
N ASP A 178 -0.97 -19.54 -16.78
CA ASP A 178 0.42 -19.77 -16.42
C ASP A 178 0.99 -18.64 -15.55
N GLN A 179 0.73 -17.38 -15.91
CA GLN A 179 1.11 -16.21 -15.12
C GLN A 179 0.42 -16.23 -13.75
N ARG A 180 -0.87 -16.57 -13.71
CA ARG A 180 -1.64 -16.67 -12.44
C ARG A 180 -1.04 -17.74 -11.52
N ILE A 181 -0.73 -18.92 -12.04
CA ILE A 181 -0.15 -20.02 -11.23
C ILE A 181 1.27 -19.68 -10.76
N ASN A 182 2.09 -19.08 -11.61
CA ASN A 182 3.49 -18.82 -11.28
C ASN A 182 3.66 -17.54 -10.43
N ASP A 183 3.29 -16.39 -10.99
CA ASP A 183 3.59 -15.07 -10.43
C ASP A 183 2.56 -14.63 -9.42
N ASP A 184 1.26 -14.76 -9.70
CA ASP A 184 0.25 -14.28 -8.76
C ASP A 184 0.27 -15.07 -7.45
N ILE A 185 0.39 -16.40 -7.49
CA ILE A 185 0.53 -17.21 -6.26
C ILE A 185 1.81 -16.85 -5.49
N ARG A 186 2.94 -16.67 -6.19
CA ARG A 186 4.21 -16.26 -5.55
C ARG A 186 4.06 -14.91 -4.86
N ASN A 187 3.51 -13.94 -5.57
CA ASN A 187 3.38 -12.58 -5.07
C ASN A 187 2.39 -12.52 -3.91
N CYS A 188 1.22 -13.15 -4.06
CA CYS A 188 0.18 -13.18 -3.03
C CYS A 188 0.70 -13.78 -1.72
N THR A 189 1.42 -14.90 -1.77
CA THR A 189 1.99 -15.54 -0.56
C THR A 189 3.12 -14.74 0.08
N ALA A 190 4.06 -14.21 -0.72
CA ALA A 190 5.19 -13.44 -0.21
C ALA A 190 4.76 -12.09 0.36
N VAL A 191 3.92 -11.34 -0.37
CA VAL A 191 3.46 -10.01 0.03
C VAL A 191 2.52 -10.11 1.24
N ALA A 192 1.63 -11.11 1.31
CA ALA A 192 0.78 -11.31 2.48
C ALA A 192 1.58 -11.56 3.76
N LEU A 193 2.61 -12.41 3.71
CA LEU A 193 3.49 -12.66 4.87
C LEU A 193 4.35 -11.45 5.21
N GLY A 194 4.83 -10.71 4.21
CA GLY A 194 5.54 -9.45 4.39
C GLY A 194 4.69 -8.42 5.10
N ALA A 195 3.46 -8.22 4.63
CA ALA A 195 2.48 -7.32 5.22
C ALA A 195 2.14 -7.71 6.66
N TRP A 196 1.86 -8.99 6.92
CA TRP A 196 1.57 -9.47 8.26
C TRP A 196 2.74 -9.22 9.23
N GLN A 197 3.96 -9.60 8.85
CA GLN A 197 5.14 -9.40 9.70
C GLN A 197 5.40 -7.92 9.99
N MET A 198 5.22 -7.08 8.98
CA MET A 198 5.42 -5.64 9.10
C MET A 198 4.39 -5.01 10.03
N VAL A 199 3.10 -5.33 9.87
CA VAL A 199 2.05 -4.83 10.78
C VAL A 199 2.31 -5.32 12.20
N LEU A 200 2.68 -6.58 12.37
CA LEU A 200 3.05 -7.13 13.67
C LEU A 200 4.24 -6.39 14.30
N GLY A 201 5.34 -6.23 13.56
CA GLY A 201 6.53 -5.53 14.04
C GLY A 201 6.26 -4.07 14.36
N ALA A 202 5.60 -3.34 13.46
CA ALA A 202 5.22 -1.95 13.69
C ALA A 202 4.32 -1.79 14.92
N THR A 203 3.37 -2.71 15.14
CA THR A 203 2.50 -2.70 16.33
C THR A 203 3.31 -2.95 17.60
N LEU A 204 4.14 -4.00 17.62
CA LEU A 204 4.98 -4.34 18.78
C LEU A 204 5.93 -3.20 19.14
N ASP A 205 6.63 -2.65 18.15
CA ASP A 205 7.55 -1.54 18.35
C ASP A 205 6.79 -0.28 18.78
N PHE A 206 5.68 0.08 18.13
CA PHE A 206 4.89 1.24 18.52
C PHE A 206 4.40 1.12 19.96
N THR A 207 3.88 -0.03 20.37
CA THR A 207 3.45 -0.27 21.76
C THR A 207 4.63 -0.21 22.73
N ALA A 208 5.75 -0.86 22.42
CA ALA A 208 6.94 -0.89 23.28
C ALA A 208 7.55 0.50 23.47
N PHE A 209 7.79 1.24 22.39
CA PHE A 209 8.38 2.59 22.46
C PHE A 209 7.42 3.61 23.05
N SER A 210 6.11 3.48 22.80
CA SER A 210 5.12 4.31 23.49
C SER A 210 5.11 4.07 24.99
N ALA A 211 5.21 2.81 25.43
CA ALA A 211 5.30 2.47 26.85
C ALA A 211 6.56 3.03 27.51
N ILE A 212 7.72 2.95 26.84
CA ILE A 212 8.97 3.57 27.32
C ILE A 212 8.80 5.08 27.48
N LEU A 213 8.30 5.77 26.45
CA LEU A 213 8.16 7.23 26.49
C LEU A 213 7.15 7.68 27.56
N LEU A 214 6.04 6.96 27.71
CA LEU A 214 5.05 7.19 28.77
C LEU A 214 5.63 6.97 30.17
N SER A 215 6.52 5.98 30.33
CA SER A 215 7.19 5.72 31.61
C SER A 215 8.19 6.81 31.99
N MET A 216 8.76 7.50 30.99
CA MET A 216 9.72 8.60 31.21
C MET A 216 8.98 9.92 31.51
N SER A 217 8.05 10.33 30.64
CA SER A 217 7.32 11.60 30.81
C SER A 217 6.03 11.64 30.00
N LYS A 218 4.88 11.64 30.69
CA LYS A 218 3.56 11.79 30.07
C LYS A 218 3.41 13.10 29.28
N PRO A 219 3.82 14.28 29.79
CA PRO A 219 3.74 15.52 29.01
C PRO A 219 4.58 15.48 27.72
N MET A 220 5.78 14.90 27.78
CA MET A 220 6.64 14.76 26.58
C MET A 220 5.99 13.83 25.56
N PHE A 221 5.43 12.71 25.99
CA PHE A 221 4.69 11.80 25.12
C PHE A 221 3.57 12.50 24.34
N PHE A 222 2.65 13.18 25.04
CA PHE A 222 1.52 13.85 24.37
C PHE A 222 1.97 15.00 23.46
N THR A 223 3.00 15.76 23.85
CA THR A 223 3.56 16.84 23.02
C THR A 223 4.13 16.30 21.72
N LEU A 224 4.95 15.24 21.82
CA LEU A 224 5.60 14.62 20.68
C LEU A 224 4.62 13.91 19.75
N VAL A 225 3.66 13.18 20.31
CA VAL A 225 2.58 12.54 19.53
C VAL A 225 1.69 13.59 18.84
N GLY A 226 1.38 14.70 19.51
CA GLY A 226 0.61 15.81 18.92
C GLY A 226 1.33 16.45 17.73
N LEU A 227 2.64 16.68 17.84
CA LEU A 227 3.47 17.19 16.74
C LEU A 227 3.63 16.18 15.60
N SER A 228 3.71 14.89 15.93
CA SER A 228 3.69 13.80 14.95
C SER A 228 2.40 13.81 14.13
N ALA A 229 1.25 13.81 14.82
CA ALA A 229 -0.07 13.85 14.21
C ALA A 229 -0.29 15.10 13.34
N ALA A 230 0.14 16.27 13.81
CA ALA A 230 0.05 17.51 13.04
C ALA A 230 0.86 17.45 11.73
N GLY A 231 2.07 16.90 11.77
CA GLY A 231 2.89 16.69 10.59
C GLY A 231 2.29 15.68 9.62
N THR A 232 1.77 14.56 10.11
CA THR A 232 1.04 13.58 9.29
C THR A 232 -0.17 14.21 8.62
N GLN A 233 -0.97 14.99 9.36
CA GLN A 233 -2.15 15.66 8.82
C GLN A 233 -1.78 16.65 7.71
N MET A 234 -0.71 17.42 7.89
CA MET A 234 -0.20 18.34 6.86
C MET A 234 0.29 17.58 5.63
N SER A 235 1.04 16.48 5.80
CA SER A 235 1.46 15.61 4.70
C SER A 235 0.28 15.06 3.91
N LEU A 236 -0.78 14.60 4.58
CA LEU A 236 -1.99 14.09 3.94
C LEU A 236 -2.72 15.20 3.17
N TRP A 237 -2.78 16.41 3.73
CA TRP A 237 -3.42 17.55 3.08
C TRP A 237 -2.70 17.95 1.78
N ILE A 238 -1.37 17.99 1.79
CA ILE A 238 -0.56 18.26 0.58
C ILE A 238 -0.66 17.09 -0.41
N GLY A 239 -0.56 15.86 0.09
CA GLY A 239 -0.56 14.63 -0.70
C GLY A 239 -1.89 14.35 -1.41
N ARG A 240 -3.04 14.76 -0.84
CA ARG A 240 -4.37 14.55 -1.44
C ARG A 240 -4.46 15.10 -2.87
N ARG A 241 -3.84 16.24 -3.15
CA ARG A 241 -3.82 16.82 -4.49
C ARG A 241 -3.02 15.98 -5.49
N LEU A 242 -1.94 15.33 -5.02
CA LEU A 242 -1.09 14.49 -5.85
C LEU A 242 -1.84 13.23 -6.33
N ILE A 243 -2.70 12.66 -5.48
CA ILE A 243 -3.54 11.50 -5.83
C ILE A 243 -4.43 11.83 -7.03
N THR A 244 -5.14 12.96 -7.00
CA THR A 244 -6.00 13.39 -8.11
C THR A 244 -5.19 13.62 -9.39
N LEU A 245 -4.00 14.21 -9.29
CA LEU A 245 -3.14 14.48 -10.44
C LEU A 245 -2.59 13.19 -11.07
N ASN A 246 -2.23 12.20 -10.27
CA ASN A 246 -1.80 10.89 -10.75
C ASN A 246 -2.93 10.17 -11.50
N PHE A 247 -4.15 10.22 -10.99
CA PHE A 247 -5.31 9.66 -11.70
C PHE A 247 -5.56 10.35 -13.06
N LEU A 248 -5.51 11.69 -13.08
CA LEU A 248 -5.62 12.45 -14.32
C LEU A 248 -4.49 12.12 -15.29
N GLN A 249 -3.27 11.88 -14.79
CA GLN A 249 -2.13 11.47 -15.60
C GLN A 249 -2.41 10.15 -16.32
N GLU A 250 -2.89 9.13 -15.60
CA GLU A 250 -3.26 7.84 -16.19
C GLU A 250 -4.35 8.00 -17.26
N GLN A 251 -5.34 8.86 -17.02
CA GLN A 251 -6.39 9.16 -17.98
C GLN A 251 -5.85 9.85 -19.24
N TYR A 252 -4.98 10.85 -19.10
CA TYR A 252 -4.38 11.53 -20.25
C TYR A 252 -3.48 10.58 -21.07
N GLU A 253 -2.68 9.75 -20.40
CA GLU A 253 -1.85 8.71 -21.02
C GLU A 253 -2.70 7.67 -21.77
N ALA A 254 -3.82 7.23 -21.17
CA ALA A 254 -4.76 6.33 -21.83
C ALA A 254 -5.40 6.96 -23.08
N ASN A 255 -5.83 8.22 -22.98
CA ASN A 255 -6.41 8.95 -24.12
C ASN A 255 -5.39 9.14 -25.26
N PHE A 256 -4.13 9.42 -24.94
CA PHE A 256 -3.06 9.54 -25.92
C PHE A 256 -2.77 8.20 -26.62
N ARG A 257 -2.64 7.11 -25.84
CA ARG A 257 -2.47 5.76 -26.39
C ARG A 257 -3.63 5.34 -27.28
N PHE A 258 -4.86 5.63 -26.86
CA PHE A 258 -6.06 5.35 -27.66
C PHE A 258 -6.05 6.12 -28.98
N ALA A 259 -5.65 7.40 -28.97
CA ALA A 259 -5.54 8.19 -30.20
C ALA A 259 -4.51 7.59 -31.18
N LEU A 260 -3.39 7.06 -30.69
CA LEU A 260 -2.40 6.35 -31.52
C LEU A 260 -2.93 5.04 -32.10
N VAL A 261 -3.69 4.27 -31.32
CA VAL A 261 -4.35 3.04 -31.81
C VAL A 261 -5.35 3.38 -32.91
N ARG A 262 -6.17 4.42 -32.70
CA ARG A 262 -7.13 4.91 -33.71
C ARG A 262 -6.44 5.36 -34.99
N LEU A 263 -5.31 6.07 -34.88
CA LEU A 263 -4.49 6.46 -36.04
C LEU A 263 -4.06 5.21 -36.84
N ARG A 264 -3.55 4.18 -36.15
CA ARG A 264 -3.11 2.92 -36.78
C ARG A 264 -4.27 2.19 -37.47
N GLU A 265 -5.42 2.09 -36.81
CA GLU A 265 -6.61 1.42 -37.34
C GLU A 265 -7.22 2.14 -38.56
N ASN A 266 -7.00 3.45 -38.68
CA ASN A 266 -7.55 4.27 -39.77
C ASN A 266 -6.48 4.80 -40.74
N ALA A 267 -5.29 4.19 -40.75
CA ALA A 267 -4.13 4.70 -41.50
C ALA A 267 -4.39 4.81 -43.01
N GLU A 268 -5.10 3.85 -43.59
CA GLU A 268 -5.45 3.84 -45.03
C GLU A 268 -6.38 5.01 -45.38
N SER A 269 -7.44 5.23 -44.61
CA SER A 269 -8.37 6.34 -44.79
C SER A 269 -7.65 7.68 -44.65
N ILE A 270 -6.79 7.84 -43.64
CA ILE A 270 -6.04 9.09 -43.42
C ILE A 270 -5.11 9.38 -44.61
N ALA A 271 -4.39 8.37 -45.12
CA ALA A 271 -3.50 8.51 -46.26
C ALA A 271 -4.27 8.82 -47.55
N PHE A 272 -5.44 8.20 -47.75
CA PHE A 272 -6.29 8.44 -48.94
C PHE A 272 -6.84 9.87 -48.96
N TYR A 273 -7.28 10.37 -47.80
CA TYR A 273 -7.83 11.73 -47.66
C TYR A 273 -6.78 12.82 -47.37
N ARG A 274 -5.48 12.47 -47.26
CA ARG A 274 -4.38 13.39 -46.90
C ARG A 274 -4.64 14.18 -45.60
N GLY A 275 -5.14 13.46 -44.59
CA GLY A 275 -5.55 14.03 -43.29
C GLY A 275 -4.43 14.14 -42.24
N GLU A 276 -3.17 13.92 -42.61
CA GLU A 276 -2.06 13.70 -41.68
C GLU A 276 -1.79 14.91 -40.77
N GLU A 277 -1.87 16.14 -41.29
CA GLU A 277 -1.63 17.34 -40.48
C GLU A 277 -2.68 17.52 -39.38
N GLY A 278 -3.95 17.18 -39.67
CA GLY A 278 -5.05 17.25 -38.72
C GLY A 278 -4.88 16.23 -37.59
N GLU A 279 -4.57 14.98 -37.93
CA GLU A 279 -4.31 13.91 -36.95
C GLU A 279 -3.03 14.20 -36.14
N ARG A 280 -1.97 14.72 -36.77
CA ARG A 280 -0.76 15.19 -36.06
C ARG A 280 -1.09 16.28 -35.05
N GLY A 281 -1.91 17.26 -35.43
CA GLY A 281 -2.36 18.32 -34.53
C GLY A 281 -3.16 17.80 -33.34
N LEU A 282 -4.06 16.83 -33.56
CA LEU A 282 -4.82 16.18 -32.49
C LEU A 282 -3.90 15.42 -31.53
N LEU A 283 -2.97 14.61 -32.05
CA LEU A 283 -2.02 13.85 -31.24
C LEU A 283 -1.12 14.76 -30.40
N LEU A 284 -0.61 15.85 -30.99
CA LEU A 284 0.20 16.84 -30.27
C LEU A 284 -0.60 17.53 -29.16
N ARG A 285 -1.89 17.82 -29.37
CA ARG A 285 -2.76 18.38 -28.31
C ARG A 285 -2.94 17.38 -27.15
N ARG A 286 -3.22 16.10 -27.45
CA ARG A 286 -3.35 15.06 -26.42
C ARG A 286 -2.05 14.87 -25.65
N PHE A 287 -0.91 14.89 -26.34
CA PHE A 287 0.39 14.82 -25.69
C PHE A 287 0.68 16.07 -24.85
N HIS A 288 0.25 17.26 -25.28
CA HIS A 288 0.38 18.46 -24.47
C HIS A 288 -0.45 18.41 -23.18
N ASP A 289 -1.65 17.80 -23.19
CA ASP A 289 -2.45 17.57 -21.98
C ASP A 289 -1.69 16.68 -20.96
N VAL A 290 -1.03 15.62 -21.45
CA VAL A 290 -0.15 14.73 -20.66
C VAL A 290 0.99 15.54 -20.03
N LEU A 291 1.69 16.35 -20.82
CA LEU A 291 2.82 17.16 -20.35
C LEU A 291 2.40 18.20 -19.31
N LYS A 292 1.30 18.92 -19.56
CA LYS A 292 0.78 19.95 -18.65
C LYS A 292 0.43 19.37 -17.28
N ASN A 293 -0.22 18.21 -17.24
CA ASN A 293 -0.52 17.54 -15.97
C ASN A 293 0.76 17.04 -15.28
N THR A 294 1.73 16.55 -16.06
CA THR A 294 3.05 16.14 -15.54
C THR A 294 3.77 17.29 -14.85
N GLU A 295 3.81 18.48 -15.46
CA GLU A 295 4.44 19.67 -14.88
C GLU A 295 3.80 20.06 -13.54
N VAL A 296 2.47 20.09 -13.48
CA VAL A 296 1.74 20.39 -12.23
C VAL A 296 2.03 19.32 -11.16
N THR A 297 2.05 18.04 -11.56
CA THR A 297 2.40 16.91 -10.68
C THR A 297 3.81 17.06 -10.11
N GLN A 298 4.78 17.45 -10.94
CA GLN A 298 6.16 17.69 -10.50
C GLN A 298 6.26 18.83 -9.48
N VAL A 299 5.53 19.94 -9.68
CA VAL A 299 5.53 21.07 -8.71
C VAL A 299 4.96 20.64 -7.35
N ILE A 300 3.84 19.92 -7.35
CA ILE A 300 3.23 19.42 -6.10
C ILE A 300 4.12 18.37 -5.44
N SER A 301 4.70 17.45 -6.22
CA SER A 301 5.64 16.44 -5.73
C SER A 301 6.88 17.08 -5.11
N ARG A 302 7.44 18.13 -5.73
CA ARG A 302 8.56 18.91 -5.17
C ARG A 302 8.17 19.54 -3.83
N ASN A 303 7.00 20.16 -3.73
CA ASN A 303 6.55 20.79 -2.48
C ASN A 303 6.31 19.75 -1.37
N LEU A 304 5.72 18.60 -1.71
CA LEU A 304 5.53 17.48 -0.78
C LEU A 304 6.88 16.94 -0.31
N THR A 305 7.83 16.73 -1.23
CA THR A 305 9.19 16.31 -0.95
C THR A 305 9.88 17.31 -0.01
N PHE A 306 9.82 18.60 -0.32
CA PHE A 306 10.39 19.65 0.52
C PHE A 306 9.80 19.63 1.94
N PHE A 307 8.48 19.52 2.07
CA PHE A 307 7.82 19.41 3.37
C PHE A 307 8.24 18.14 4.12
N ALA A 308 8.18 16.97 3.46
CA ALA A 308 8.51 15.69 4.07
C ALA A 308 9.96 15.64 4.58
N HIS A 309 10.92 16.14 3.80
CA HIS A 309 12.31 16.23 4.22
C HIS A 309 12.52 17.23 5.36
N SER A 310 11.94 18.43 5.26
CA SER A 310 12.03 19.45 6.31
C SER A 310 11.42 18.95 7.63
N TYR A 311 10.23 18.34 7.54
CA TYR A 311 9.53 17.75 8.67
C TYR A 311 10.31 16.58 9.28
N GLY A 312 10.88 15.69 8.45
CA GLY A 312 11.72 14.60 8.91
C GLY A 312 12.95 15.08 9.69
N HIS A 313 13.63 16.12 9.20
CA HIS A 313 14.72 16.76 9.93
C HIS A 313 14.26 17.43 11.22
N LEU A 314 13.18 18.21 11.20
CA LEU A 314 12.62 18.85 12.40
C LEU A 314 12.24 17.81 13.46
N THR A 315 11.64 16.70 13.06
CA THR A 315 11.27 15.58 13.94
C THR A 315 12.47 15.02 14.69
N HIS A 316 13.67 15.04 14.10
CA HIS A 316 14.89 14.62 14.78
C HIS A 316 15.32 15.60 15.89
N PHE A 317 15.10 16.90 15.69
CA PHE A 317 15.49 17.95 16.65
C PHE A 317 14.43 18.28 17.71
N ILE A 318 13.15 18.09 17.40
CA ILE A 318 12.02 18.40 18.29
C ILE A 318 12.18 17.80 19.70
N PRO A 319 12.57 16.52 19.88
CA PRO A 319 12.78 15.95 21.21
C PRO A 319 13.79 16.71 22.05
N TYR A 320 14.87 17.18 21.42
CA TYR A 320 15.89 17.98 22.10
C TYR A 320 15.34 19.34 22.52
N LEU A 321 14.53 20.00 21.68
CA LEU A 321 13.89 21.28 22.03
C LEU A 321 12.90 21.13 23.18
N VAL A 322 12.08 20.06 23.17
CA VAL A 322 11.12 19.77 24.24
C VAL A 322 11.84 19.39 25.54
N ALA A 323 12.95 18.68 25.46
CA ALA A 323 13.72 18.25 26.62
C ALA A 323 14.68 19.32 27.17
N ALA A 324 15.08 20.32 26.38
CA ALA A 324 16.09 21.31 26.74
C ALA A 324 15.78 22.08 28.05
N PRO A 325 14.56 22.59 28.29
CA PRO A 325 14.25 23.27 29.56
C PRO A 325 14.43 22.36 30.78
N HIS A 326 14.10 21.08 30.65
CA HIS A 326 14.27 20.10 31.72
C HIS A 326 15.75 19.73 31.93
N TYR A 327 16.52 19.63 30.85
CA TYR A 327 17.95 19.33 30.92
C TYR A 327 18.75 20.48 31.54
N PHE A 328 18.59 21.71 31.02
CA PHE A 328 19.30 22.88 31.57
C PHE A 328 18.78 23.27 32.96
N GLY A 329 17.55 22.88 33.32
CA GLY A 329 17.03 22.97 34.69
C GLY A 329 17.54 21.88 35.64
N GLY A 330 18.36 20.93 35.17
CA GLY A 330 18.95 19.85 35.98
C GLY A 330 17.99 18.71 36.33
N ALA A 331 16.78 18.67 35.75
CA ALA A 331 15.78 17.65 36.04
C ALA A 331 16.04 16.31 35.32
N ILE A 332 16.77 16.34 34.19
CA ILE A 332 17.12 15.16 33.38
C ILE A 332 18.59 15.24 32.94
N ASP A 333 19.23 14.09 32.72
CA ASP A 333 20.60 14.02 32.21
C ASP A 333 20.65 13.97 30.66
N PHE A 334 21.84 14.18 30.10
CA PHE A 334 22.05 14.20 28.65
C PHE A 334 21.72 12.85 27.99
N ALA A 335 21.92 11.74 28.72
CA ALA A 335 21.59 10.41 28.26
C ALA A 335 20.08 10.24 28.06
N LEU A 336 19.28 10.71 29.03
CA LEU A 336 17.82 10.66 28.95
C LEU A 336 17.27 11.50 27.79
N VAL A 337 17.89 12.65 27.49
CA VAL A 337 17.52 13.48 26.33
C VAL A 337 17.69 12.70 25.02
N ASN A 338 18.83 12.02 24.84
CA ASN A 338 19.08 11.21 23.65
C ASN A 338 18.15 9.99 23.57
N GLN A 339 17.90 9.34 24.72
CA GLN A 339 16.95 8.23 24.79
C GLN A 339 15.55 8.66 24.34
N CYS A 340 15.06 9.82 24.80
CA CYS A 340 13.79 10.37 24.35
C CYS A 340 13.75 10.62 22.83
N ALA A 341 14.84 11.15 22.27
CA ALA A 341 14.95 11.41 20.83
C ALA A 341 14.89 10.11 20.00
N GLU A 342 15.62 9.08 20.41
CA GLU A 342 15.60 7.77 19.74
C GLU A 342 14.23 7.08 19.83
N VAL A 343 13.62 7.09 21.02
CA VAL A 343 12.28 6.51 21.24
C VAL A 343 11.24 7.24 20.38
N PHE A 344 11.28 8.57 20.33
CA PHE A 344 10.38 9.34 19.47
C PHE A 344 10.58 9.04 17.98
N SER A 345 11.82 8.98 17.53
CA SER A 345 12.14 8.67 16.13
C SER A 345 11.56 7.32 15.70
N ARG A 346 11.57 6.32 16.59
CA ARG A 346 10.99 4.99 16.35
C ARG A 346 9.46 5.02 16.27
N ILE A 347 8.81 5.72 17.20
CA ILE A 347 7.35 5.91 17.17
C ILE A 347 6.93 6.58 15.83
N ASN A 348 7.63 7.65 15.45
CA ASN A 348 7.32 8.38 14.21
C ASN A 348 7.62 7.55 12.95
N GLY A 349 8.72 6.80 12.93
CA GLY A 349 9.08 5.90 11.84
C GLY A 349 8.05 4.80 11.61
N ASN A 350 7.54 4.18 12.68
CA ASN A 350 6.53 3.12 12.59
C ASN A 350 5.19 3.63 12.04
N ALA A 351 4.81 4.86 12.39
CA ALA A 351 3.61 5.49 11.82
C ALA A 351 3.76 5.73 10.30
N ALA A 352 4.95 6.14 9.85
CA ALA A 352 5.22 6.38 8.44
C ALA A 352 5.29 5.08 7.61
N LEU A 353 5.73 3.97 8.20
CA LEU A 353 5.84 2.67 7.51
C LEU A 353 4.50 2.15 6.97
N VAL A 354 3.38 2.46 7.63
CA VAL A 354 2.04 2.05 7.17
C VAL A 354 1.71 2.67 5.81
N ILE A 355 2.08 3.94 5.59
CA ILE A 355 1.77 4.68 4.37
C ILE A 355 2.57 4.14 3.18
N VAL A 356 3.87 3.87 3.38
CA VAL A 356 4.79 3.38 2.33
C VAL A 356 4.37 2.02 1.77
N GLN A 357 3.53 1.29 2.49
CA GLN A 357 3.23 -0.11 2.20
C GLN A 357 1.81 -0.30 1.67
N LEU A 358 1.03 0.78 1.59
CA LEU A 358 -0.29 0.79 0.95
C LEU A 358 -0.23 0.32 -0.51
N GLU A 359 0.84 0.66 -1.24
CA GLU A 359 1.06 0.20 -2.61
C GLU A 359 1.17 -1.33 -2.68
N LYS A 360 1.96 -1.94 -1.79
CA LYS A 360 2.10 -3.40 -1.74
C LYS A 360 0.82 -4.10 -1.29
N LEU A 361 0.06 -3.47 -0.38
CA LEU A 361 -1.24 -3.98 0.03
C LEU A 361 -2.27 -3.90 -1.12
N ALA A 362 -2.24 -2.83 -1.92
CA ALA A 362 -3.07 -2.71 -3.12
C ALA A 362 -2.70 -3.76 -4.18
N GLU A 363 -1.41 -4.03 -4.36
CA GLU A 363 -0.90 -5.10 -5.22
C GLU A 363 -1.37 -6.48 -4.73
N LEU A 364 -1.33 -6.72 -3.43
CA LEU A 364 -1.85 -7.94 -2.81
C LEU A 364 -3.35 -8.12 -3.05
N CYS A 365 -4.16 -7.06 -2.90
CA CYS A 365 -5.59 -7.11 -3.22
C CYS A 365 -5.82 -7.49 -4.68
N THR A 366 -5.12 -6.83 -5.61
CA THR A 366 -5.27 -7.06 -7.05
C THR A 366 -4.87 -8.49 -7.45
N THR A 367 -3.76 -9.00 -6.92
CA THR A 367 -3.33 -10.40 -7.17
C THR A 367 -4.32 -11.40 -6.58
N ALA A 368 -4.86 -11.14 -5.38
CA ALA A 368 -5.86 -12.00 -4.78
C ALA A 368 -7.19 -11.99 -5.56
N GLU A 369 -7.60 -10.86 -6.14
CA GLU A 369 -8.77 -10.79 -7.02
C GLU A 369 -8.59 -11.65 -8.27
N ARG A 370 -7.43 -11.59 -8.93
CA ARG A 370 -7.13 -12.45 -10.10
C ARG A 370 -7.12 -13.93 -9.74
N LEU A 371 -6.60 -14.29 -8.56
CA LEU A 371 -6.63 -15.67 -8.08
C LEU A 371 -8.04 -16.12 -7.69
N ASP A 372 -8.87 -15.24 -7.12
CA ASP A 372 -10.27 -15.53 -6.80
C ASP A 372 -11.11 -15.73 -8.06
N GLU A 373 -10.92 -14.90 -9.08
CA GLU A 373 -11.53 -15.08 -10.40
C GLU A 373 -11.12 -16.42 -11.03
N PHE A 374 -9.83 -16.75 -10.96
CA PHE A 374 -9.34 -18.03 -11.46
C PHE A 374 -9.98 -19.21 -10.72
N LEU A 375 -10.09 -19.14 -9.38
CA LEU A 375 -10.78 -20.17 -8.60
C LEU A 375 -12.25 -20.30 -9.00
N LYS A 376 -12.97 -19.20 -9.28
CA LYS A 376 -14.36 -19.27 -9.75
C LYS A 376 -14.49 -19.98 -11.09
N VAL A 377 -13.59 -19.73 -12.03
CA VAL A 377 -13.58 -20.43 -13.33
C VAL A 377 -13.29 -21.92 -13.14
N LEU A 378 -12.34 -22.26 -12.26
CA LEU A 378 -12.00 -23.65 -11.95
C LEU A 378 -13.14 -24.42 -11.27
N ASP A 379 -13.83 -23.77 -10.32
CA ASP A 379 -14.89 -24.36 -9.51
C ASP A 379 -16.28 -24.24 -10.16
N ALA A 380 -16.41 -23.55 -11.30
CA ALA A 380 -17.67 -23.44 -12.02
C ALA A 380 -18.24 -24.83 -12.34
N PRO A 381 -19.57 -25.04 -12.32
CA PRO A 381 -20.15 -26.28 -12.78
C PRO A 381 -19.85 -26.45 -14.27
N MET A 382 -19.48 -27.66 -14.67
CA MET A 382 -19.30 -28.00 -16.08
C MET A 382 -20.67 -28.20 -16.72
N GLU A 383 -21.03 -27.37 -17.69
CA GLU A 383 -22.04 -27.75 -18.68
C GLU A 383 -21.40 -28.75 -19.64
N PHE A 384 -21.53 -30.03 -19.33
CA PHE A 384 -21.07 -31.09 -20.23
C PHE A 384 -21.89 -31.09 -21.53
N GLY A 385 -21.46 -30.34 -22.53
CA GLY A 385 -21.78 -30.57 -23.94
C GLY A 385 -20.81 -31.61 -24.50
N GLY A 386 -21.05 -32.90 -24.28
CA GLY A 386 -20.12 -33.94 -24.71
C GLY A 386 -20.70 -35.35 -24.80
N VAL A 387 -20.01 -36.23 -25.53
CA VAL A 387 -20.40 -37.63 -25.74
C VAL A 387 -20.28 -38.40 -24.43
N ARG A 388 -21.38 -38.96 -23.95
CA ARG A 388 -21.40 -39.84 -22.77
C ARG A 388 -21.23 -41.29 -23.21
N ARG A 389 -20.27 -42.00 -22.60
CA ARG A 389 -20.15 -43.44 -22.77
C ARG A 389 -21.25 -44.13 -21.97
N ALA A 390 -22.25 -44.68 -22.65
CA ALA A 390 -23.18 -45.63 -22.04
C ALA A 390 -22.48 -46.99 -21.88
N GLY A 391 -22.67 -47.65 -20.74
CA GLY A 391 -22.23 -49.03 -20.58
C GLY A 391 -23.04 -49.94 -21.50
N ALA A 392 -22.38 -50.81 -22.27
CA ALA A 392 -23.07 -51.76 -23.15
C ALA A 392 -23.22 -53.10 -22.42
N GLU A 393 -24.45 -53.62 -22.32
CA GLU A 393 -24.74 -54.95 -21.75
C GLU A 393 -24.28 -56.11 -22.65
N LYS A 394 -23.89 -55.82 -23.90
CA LYS A 394 -23.40 -56.79 -24.90
C LYS A 394 -22.05 -56.34 -25.46
N PRO A 395 -21.21 -57.25 -26.00
CA PRO A 395 -19.94 -56.88 -26.61
C PRO A 395 -20.19 -56.12 -27.92
N VAL A 396 -20.19 -54.79 -27.83
CA VAL A 396 -20.25 -53.87 -28.96
C VAL A 396 -18.84 -53.29 -29.16
N LEU A 397 -18.33 -53.32 -30.39
CA LEU A 397 -17.02 -52.73 -30.73
C LEU A 397 -17.06 -51.18 -30.63
N LEU A 398 -18.11 -50.55 -31.16
CA LEU A 398 -18.45 -49.13 -30.99
C LEU A 398 -19.90 -48.90 -31.43
N GLY A 399 -20.71 -48.21 -30.63
CA GLY A 399 -22.08 -47.81 -30.98
C GLY A 399 -22.29 -46.36 -30.57
N VAL A 400 -22.90 -45.56 -31.45
CA VAL A 400 -23.13 -44.13 -31.25
C VAL A 400 -24.59 -43.84 -31.55
N GLU A 401 -25.32 -43.25 -30.60
CA GLU A 401 -26.73 -42.86 -30.76
C GLU A 401 -26.87 -41.36 -30.46
N GLY A 402 -27.61 -40.64 -31.31
CA GLY A 402 -27.92 -39.22 -31.11
C GLY A 402 -26.71 -38.29 -31.19
N LEU A 403 -25.73 -38.60 -32.06
CA LEU A 403 -24.54 -37.76 -32.21
C LEU A 403 -24.87 -36.55 -33.08
N CYS A 404 -24.85 -35.38 -32.45
CA CYS A 404 -24.87 -34.11 -33.14
C CYS A 404 -23.54 -33.38 -32.93
N VAL A 405 -22.84 -33.06 -34.02
CA VAL A 405 -21.62 -32.26 -34.02
C VAL A 405 -21.97 -30.89 -34.56
N ARG A 406 -21.65 -29.84 -33.81
CA ARG A 406 -21.83 -28.44 -34.21
C ARG A 406 -20.51 -27.70 -34.16
N THR A 407 -20.36 -26.65 -34.96
CA THR A 407 -19.28 -25.68 -34.81
C THR A 407 -19.55 -24.76 -33.61
N PRO A 408 -18.55 -23.98 -33.12
CA PRO A 408 -18.74 -23.00 -32.04
C PRO A 408 -19.79 -21.93 -32.35
N ASP A 409 -20.00 -21.62 -33.63
CA ASP A 409 -21.04 -20.76 -34.21
C ASP A 409 -22.39 -21.49 -34.43
N GLU A 410 -22.61 -22.60 -33.71
CA GLU A 410 -23.80 -23.46 -33.71
C GLU A 410 -24.18 -24.12 -35.04
N ARG A 411 -23.32 -24.07 -36.06
CA ARG A 411 -23.60 -24.73 -37.34
C ARG A 411 -23.47 -26.24 -37.22
N VAL A 412 -24.53 -26.97 -37.56
CA VAL A 412 -24.52 -28.44 -37.53
C VAL A 412 -23.61 -29.00 -38.63
N LEU A 413 -22.57 -29.73 -38.23
CA LEU A 413 -21.66 -30.48 -39.11
C LEU A 413 -22.13 -31.92 -39.33
N PHE A 414 -22.78 -32.51 -38.32
CA PHE A 414 -23.32 -33.87 -38.34
C PHE A 414 -24.50 -33.96 -37.37
N GLY A 415 -25.55 -34.68 -37.72
CA GLY A 415 -26.69 -34.97 -36.85
C GLY A 415 -27.33 -36.29 -37.25
N GLY A 416 -27.18 -37.30 -36.39
CA GLY A 416 -27.67 -38.67 -36.62
C GLY A 416 -28.24 -39.29 -35.36
#